data_AF-A0A5N7BIA5-F1
#
_entry.id   AF-A0A5N7BIA5-F1
#
_cell.length_a   1.000
_cell.length_b   1.000
_cell.length_c   1.000
_cell.angle_alpha   90.00
_cell.angle_beta   90.00
_cell.angle_gamma   90.00
#
_symmetry.space_group_name_H-M   'P 1'
#
loop_
_entity.id
_entity.type
_entity.pdbx_description
1 polymer ?
#
loop_
_entity_poly.entity_id
_entity_poly.type
_entity_poly.pdbx_seq_one_letter_code
_entity_poly.pdbx_strand_id
1 'polypeptide(L)'
;MRNDPASKELPRLGCECLKDYQHRKHTHYTYSFQEKDFCRRLQRYSLEYAFRLFTDARSHPLEVYRVFRLVPCIQDRTQMYPYFRRLVSAGAEEALEIPNLPLYSIGGVGTHYPRNDGQGNSIYPTNTRTPKRVLGLFQHLRSMGEVDQERDHQKILELCGYGGEWFDCRDVEGYLREQGVDLDASSLFPSVHGRQIPKTEIT
;
A
#
# COMPACT_ATOMS: atom_id res chain seq x y z
N MET A 1 -27.04 33.00 27.32
CA MET A 1 -25.73 32.29 27.28
C MET A 1 -25.95 30.83 27.59
N ARG A 2 -25.84 29.97 26.58
CA ARG A 2 -25.22 28.63 26.61
C ARG A 2 -25.53 27.98 25.25
N ASN A 3 -24.53 27.98 24.38
CA ASN A 3 -24.54 27.26 23.11
C ASN A 3 -24.18 25.80 23.39
N ASP A 4 -24.97 24.89 22.83
CA ASP A 4 -24.76 23.45 22.81
C ASP A 4 -23.70 23.10 21.74
N PRO A 5 -22.71 22.22 21.99
CA PRO A 5 -21.66 21.93 21.03
C PRO A 5 -22.15 20.95 19.95
N ALA A 6 -21.93 21.37 18.71
CA ALA A 6 -22.24 20.67 17.47
C ALA A 6 -21.89 19.16 17.50
N SER A 7 -22.92 18.34 17.32
CA SER A 7 -22.79 16.99 16.77
C SER A 7 -22.11 17.09 15.40
N LYS A 8 -20.85 16.64 15.32
CA LYS A 8 -20.14 16.50 14.05
C LYS A 8 -20.73 15.30 13.31
N GLU A 9 -21.66 15.57 12.40
CA GLU A 9 -22.09 14.57 11.41
C GLU A 9 -20.87 14.12 10.59
N LEU A 10 -20.62 12.80 10.59
CA LEU A 10 -19.70 12.17 9.66
C LEU A 10 -20.29 12.34 8.23
N PRO A 11 -19.49 12.78 7.24
CA PRO A 11 -19.98 13.02 5.90
C PRO A 11 -20.44 11.69 5.27
N ARG A 12 -21.75 11.60 4.98
CA ARG A 12 -22.33 10.49 4.23
C ARG A 12 -21.81 10.54 2.80
N LEU A 13 -21.25 9.43 2.33
CA LEU A 13 -20.66 9.27 1.00
C LEU A 13 -21.76 9.38 -0.08
N GLY A 14 -21.78 10.49 -0.81
CA GLY A 14 -22.53 10.62 -2.06
C GLY A 14 -21.77 9.97 -3.22
N CYS A 15 -22.49 9.24 -4.07
CA CYS A 15 -22.01 8.58 -5.30
C CYS A 15 -21.50 9.56 -6.40
N GLU A 16 -21.46 10.86 -6.10
CA GLU A 16 -21.11 11.92 -7.04
C GLU A 16 -19.59 12.08 -7.24
N CYS A 17 -18.76 11.64 -6.28
CA CYS A 17 -17.31 11.73 -6.35
C CYS A 17 -16.66 10.84 -7.45
N LEU A 18 -17.42 9.92 -8.03
CA LEU A 18 -16.97 9.09 -9.16
C LEU A 18 -17.08 9.80 -10.52
N LYS A 19 -17.90 10.85 -10.63
CA LYS A 19 -18.16 11.52 -11.93
C LYS A 19 -17.08 12.53 -12.31
N ASP A 20 -16.44 13.17 -11.33
CA ASP A 20 -15.38 14.15 -11.57
C ASP A 20 -14.04 13.55 -11.98
N TYR A 21 -13.88 12.22 -11.87
CA TYR A 21 -12.66 11.52 -12.28
C TYR A 21 -12.46 11.50 -13.81
N GLN A 22 -13.48 11.84 -14.62
CA GLN A 22 -13.49 11.58 -16.05
C GLN A 22 -12.94 12.69 -16.99
N HIS A 23 -12.30 13.75 -16.51
CA HIS A 23 -11.87 14.82 -17.44
C HIS A 23 -10.47 15.42 -17.26
N ARG A 24 -9.41 14.60 -17.21
CA ARG A 24 -8.07 15.03 -17.66
C ARG A 24 -7.30 13.88 -18.30
N LYS A 25 -7.15 13.90 -19.64
CA LYS A 25 -6.11 13.14 -20.34
C LYS A 25 -4.74 13.79 -20.06
N HIS A 26 -4.22 13.66 -18.84
CA HIS A 26 -2.80 13.86 -18.59
C HIS A 26 -2.09 12.55 -18.94
N THR A 27 -1.36 12.52 -20.04
CA THR A 27 -0.34 11.49 -20.27
C THR A 27 0.73 11.67 -19.20
N HIS A 28 0.71 10.80 -18.19
CA HIS A 28 1.71 10.81 -17.13
C HIS A 28 2.93 10.03 -17.62
N TYR A 29 4.10 10.68 -17.59
CA TYR A 29 5.37 10.00 -17.82
C TYR A 29 5.66 9.07 -16.64
N THR A 30 6.10 7.86 -16.95
CA THR A 30 6.53 6.87 -15.97
C THR A 30 7.80 6.21 -16.45
N TYR A 31 8.74 5.96 -15.55
CA TYR A 31 9.96 5.20 -15.84
C TYR A 31 9.81 3.71 -15.49
N SER A 32 8.60 3.28 -15.12
CA SER A 32 8.32 1.88 -14.77
C SER A 32 8.76 0.91 -15.89
N PHE A 33 8.62 1.26 -17.16
CA PHE A 33 9.05 0.41 -18.27
C PHE A 33 10.56 0.09 -18.31
N GLN A 34 11.40 0.83 -17.57
CA GLN A 34 12.84 0.58 -17.46
C GLN A 34 13.20 -0.39 -16.32
N GLU A 35 12.22 -0.79 -15.51
CA GLU A 35 12.45 -1.66 -14.37
C GLU A 35 12.51 -3.13 -14.79
N LYS A 36 13.38 -3.88 -14.10
CA LYS A 36 13.75 -5.25 -14.44
C LYS A 36 12.64 -6.29 -14.25
N ASP A 37 11.78 -6.11 -13.26
CA ASP A 37 10.80 -7.09 -12.83
C ASP A 37 9.46 -6.43 -12.49
N PHE A 38 8.39 -7.22 -12.45
CA PHE A 38 7.04 -6.70 -12.21
C PHE A 38 6.90 -5.99 -10.86
N CYS A 39 7.41 -6.59 -9.77
CA CYS A 39 7.33 -5.98 -8.44
C CYS A 39 7.95 -4.58 -8.45
N ARG A 40 9.11 -4.42 -9.07
CA ARG A 40 9.81 -3.14 -9.19
C ARG A 40 9.11 -2.15 -10.12
N ARG A 41 8.53 -2.63 -11.23
CA ARG A 41 7.66 -1.82 -12.11
C ARG A 41 6.48 -1.23 -11.34
N LEU A 42 5.80 -2.07 -10.55
CA LEU A 42 4.65 -1.66 -9.74
C LEU A 42 5.06 -0.71 -8.61
N GLN A 43 6.20 -0.96 -7.97
CA GLN A 43 6.76 -0.07 -6.94
C GLN A 43 7.09 1.31 -7.52
N ARG A 44 7.78 1.37 -8.68
CA ARG A 44 8.08 2.62 -9.39
C ARG A 44 6.81 3.40 -9.70
N TYR A 45 5.84 2.74 -10.32
CA TYR A 45 4.59 3.38 -10.71
C TYR A 45 3.83 3.92 -9.48
N SER A 46 3.76 3.14 -8.41
CA SER A 46 3.12 3.54 -7.14
C SER A 46 3.82 4.75 -6.51
N LEU A 47 5.15 4.76 -6.53
CA LEU A 47 5.96 5.86 -6.01
C LEU A 47 5.79 7.15 -6.83
N GLU A 48 5.81 7.05 -8.16
CA GLU A 48 5.57 8.19 -9.06
C GLU A 48 4.16 8.75 -8.89
N TYR A 49 3.16 7.88 -8.73
CA TYR A 49 1.79 8.28 -8.42
C TYR A 49 1.71 9.03 -7.08
N ALA A 50 2.30 8.47 -6.02
CA ALA A 50 2.37 9.13 -4.71
C ALA A 50 3.08 10.49 -4.81
N PHE A 51 4.18 10.59 -5.55
CA PHE A 51 4.90 11.86 -5.74
C PHE A 51 4.07 12.91 -6.49
N ARG A 52 3.29 12.52 -7.48
CA ARG A 52 2.36 13.44 -8.16
C ARG A 52 1.33 14.02 -7.19
N LEU A 53 0.70 13.17 -6.38
CA LEU A 53 -0.23 13.61 -5.33
C LEU A 53 0.45 14.51 -4.29
N PHE A 54 1.70 14.19 -3.96
CA PHE A 54 2.53 14.94 -3.02
C PHE A 54 3.08 16.27 -3.58
N THR A 55 3.07 16.50 -4.89
CA THR A 55 3.60 17.74 -5.47
C THR A 55 2.52 18.64 -6.03
N ASP A 56 1.43 18.09 -6.55
CA ASP A 56 0.32 18.89 -7.05
C ASP A 56 -0.59 19.35 -5.91
N ALA A 57 -0.58 20.66 -5.64
CA ALA A 57 -1.42 21.29 -4.62
C ALA A 57 -2.93 21.19 -4.91
N ARG A 58 -3.30 20.84 -6.15
CA ARG A 58 -4.69 20.65 -6.58
C ARG A 58 -5.16 19.19 -6.46
N SER A 59 -4.29 18.29 -6.01
CA SER A 59 -4.63 16.89 -5.80
C SER A 59 -5.85 16.76 -4.88
N HIS A 60 -6.75 15.85 -5.20
CA HIS A 60 -7.99 15.72 -4.44
C HIS A 60 -7.68 15.30 -2.99
N PRO A 61 -8.18 16.03 -1.97
CA PRO A 61 -7.83 15.76 -0.57
C PRO A 61 -8.11 14.33 -0.12
N LEU A 62 -9.16 13.68 -0.64
CA LEU A 62 -9.46 12.29 -0.29
C LEU A 62 -8.47 11.30 -0.91
N GLU A 63 -7.96 11.55 -2.12
CA GLU A 63 -6.92 10.70 -2.73
C GLU A 63 -5.60 10.83 -1.98
N VAL A 64 -5.25 12.07 -1.64
CA VAL A 64 -4.09 12.39 -0.82
C VAL A 64 -4.20 11.71 0.54
N TYR A 65 -5.34 11.81 1.22
CA TYR A 65 -5.58 11.12 2.49
C TYR A 65 -5.47 9.60 2.33
N ARG A 66 -6.06 9.01 1.29
CA ARG A 66 -6.02 7.55 1.05
C ARG A 66 -4.58 7.02 0.90
N VAL A 67 -3.75 7.70 0.11
CA VAL A 67 -2.37 7.24 -0.17
C VAL A 67 -1.43 7.46 1.01
N PHE A 68 -1.59 8.56 1.75
CA PHE A 68 -0.64 8.95 2.81
C PHE A 68 -1.17 8.68 4.22
N ARG A 69 -2.29 7.98 4.36
CA ARG A 69 -3.00 7.79 5.64
C ARG A 69 -2.12 7.19 6.75
N LEU A 70 -1.15 6.36 6.38
CA LEU A 70 -0.27 5.63 7.31
C LEU A 70 1.01 6.40 7.68
N VAL A 71 1.38 7.43 6.93
CA VAL A 71 2.65 8.11 7.14
C VAL A 71 2.40 9.61 7.13
N PRO A 72 2.82 10.35 8.17
CA PRO A 72 2.63 11.79 8.23
C PRO A 72 3.50 12.57 7.22
N CYS A 73 3.89 11.98 6.08
CA CYS A 73 4.72 12.60 5.05
C CYS A 73 4.20 13.97 4.60
N ILE A 74 2.88 14.15 4.66
CA ILE A 74 2.20 15.39 4.26
C ILE A 74 2.35 16.49 5.30
N GLN A 75 2.55 16.15 6.57
CA GLN A 75 2.61 17.14 7.65
C GLN A 75 3.79 18.12 7.48
N ASP A 76 4.91 17.64 6.92
CA ASP A 76 6.06 18.47 6.55
C ASP A 76 6.49 18.19 5.10
N ARG A 77 5.78 18.80 4.15
CA ARG A 77 6.07 18.63 2.72
C ARG A 77 7.47 19.13 2.35
N THR A 78 7.94 20.19 2.99
CA THR A 78 9.26 20.79 2.71
C THR A 78 10.36 19.82 3.10
N GLN A 79 10.26 19.21 4.28
CA GLN A 79 11.20 18.20 4.75
C GLN A 79 11.14 16.91 3.90
N MET A 80 9.95 16.49 3.49
CA MET A 80 9.75 15.21 2.80
C MET A 80 10.05 15.26 1.30
N TYR A 81 10.01 16.44 0.69
CA TYR A 81 10.23 16.61 -0.75
C TYR A 81 11.58 16.06 -1.24
N PRO A 82 12.74 16.36 -0.61
CA PRO A 82 14.03 15.80 -1.03
C PRO A 82 14.06 14.28 -1.02
N TYR A 83 13.43 13.63 -0.03
CA TYR A 83 13.36 12.17 0.06
C TYR A 83 12.54 11.58 -1.08
N PHE A 84 11.33 12.10 -1.30
CA PHE A 84 10.46 11.65 -2.38
C PHE A 84 11.11 11.88 -3.74
N ARG A 85 11.72 13.06 -3.95
CA ARG A 85 12.45 13.38 -5.17
C ARG A 85 13.60 12.40 -5.42
N ARG A 86 14.37 12.05 -4.39
CA ARG A 86 15.45 11.05 -4.49
C ARG A 86 14.92 9.70 -4.95
N LEU A 87 13.83 9.22 -4.34
CA LEU A 87 13.27 7.91 -4.67
C LEU A 87 12.72 7.88 -6.10
N VAL A 88 11.98 8.91 -6.54
CA VAL A 88 11.43 8.92 -7.93
C VAL A 88 12.52 9.09 -8.98
N SER A 89 13.63 9.76 -8.64
CA SER A 89 14.78 9.94 -9.53
C SER A 89 15.75 8.74 -9.53
N ALA A 90 15.55 7.76 -8.65
CA ALA A 90 16.43 6.59 -8.56
C ALA A 90 16.45 5.82 -9.89
N GLY A 91 17.60 5.31 -10.31
CA GLY A 91 17.76 4.46 -11.50
C GLY A 91 17.25 3.03 -11.29
N ALA A 92 17.39 2.20 -12.33
CA ALA A 92 16.92 0.80 -12.34
C ALA A 92 17.64 -0.11 -11.33
N GLU A 93 18.87 0.24 -10.92
CA GLU A 93 19.66 -0.52 -9.93
C GLU A 93 19.61 0.06 -8.51
N GLU A 94 19.05 1.26 -8.35
CA GLU A 94 19.01 1.95 -7.06
C GLU A 94 17.78 1.55 -6.23
N ALA A 95 17.84 1.63 -4.91
CA ALA A 95 16.70 1.27 -4.06
C ALA A 95 15.54 2.28 -4.22
N LEU A 96 14.31 1.77 -4.36
CA LEU A 96 13.07 2.58 -4.42
C LEU A 96 12.41 2.76 -3.05
N GLU A 97 13.13 2.39 -2.01
CA GLU A 97 12.71 2.46 -0.62
C GLU A 97 13.83 3.06 0.24
N ILE A 98 13.47 3.48 1.45
CA ILE A 98 14.42 3.95 2.44
C ILE A 98 14.72 2.76 3.36
N PRO A 99 15.93 2.17 3.33
CA PRO A 99 16.22 0.90 4.00
C PRO A 99 15.92 0.87 5.51
N ASN A 100 16.02 2.02 6.17
CA ASN A 100 15.83 2.14 7.61
C ASN A 100 14.36 2.36 8.01
N LEU A 101 13.45 2.57 7.05
CA LEU A 101 12.03 2.70 7.34
C LEU A 101 11.39 1.34 7.57
N PRO A 102 10.51 1.20 8.57
CA PRO A 102 9.83 -0.05 8.82
C PRO A 102 8.74 -0.32 7.78
N LEU A 103 8.52 -1.60 7.48
CA LEU A 103 7.30 -2.05 6.81
C LEU A 103 6.20 -2.16 7.87
N TYR A 104 5.07 -1.49 7.67
CA TYR A 104 3.98 -1.57 8.64
C TYR A 104 3.21 -2.89 8.48
N SER A 105 3.21 -3.73 9.52
CA SER A 105 2.50 -5.02 9.54
C SER A 105 0.99 -4.80 9.57
N ILE A 106 0.37 -4.74 8.40
CA ILE A 106 -1.07 -4.56 8.20
C ILE A 106 -1.51 -5.64 7.23
N GLY A 107 -2.58 -6.38 7.57
CA GLY A 107 -3.23 -7.34 6.66
C GLY A 107 -2.30 -8.38 6.02
N GLY A 108 -1.21 -8.77 6.68
CA GLY A 108 -0.25 -9.75 6.16
C GLY A 108 0.71 -9.23 5.08
N VAL A 109 0.82 -7.92 4.89
CA VAL A 109 1.68 -7.33 3.85
C VAL A 109 3.11 -7.87 3.87
N GLY A 110 3.59 -8.32 2.71
CA GLY A 110 4.90 -8.92 2.48
C GLY A 110 5.03 -10.37 2.98
N THR A 111 3.94 -11.00 3.42
CA THR A 111 3.95 -12.38 3.97
C THR A 111 3.15 -13.39 3.15
N HIS A 112 2.34 -12.94 2.19
CA HIS A 112 1.44 -13.82 1.44
C HIS A 112 2.19 -14.63 0.39
N TYR A 113 3.18 -14.02 -0.28
CA TYR A 113 3.98 -14.68 -1.31
C TYR A 113 5.50 -14.48 -1.08
N PRO A 114 6.07 -15.08 -0.02
CA PRO A 114 7.46 -14.90 0.34
C PRO A 114 8.40 -15.56 -0.68
N ARG A 115 9.59 -14.98 -0.86
CA ARG A 115 10.64 -15.60 -1.68
C ARG A 115 11.28 -16.73 -0.91
N ASN A 116 11.64 -17.82 -1.58
CA ASN A 116 12.46 -18.85 -0.96
C ASN A 116 13.97 -18.57 -1.15
N ASP A 117 14.76 -18.79 -0.10
CA ASP A 117 16.21 -18.78 -0.19
C ASP A 117 16.73 -20.00 -0.97
N GLY A 118 18.05 -20.11 -1.15
CA GLY A 118 18.67 -21.24 -1.85
C GLY A 118 18.47 -22.60 -1.17
N GLN A 119 17.95 -22.63 0.05
CA GLN A 119 17.64 -23.83 0.84
C GLN A 119 16.13 -24.13 0.86
N GLY A 120 15.30 -23.30 0.22
CA GLY A 120 13.85 -23.45 0.19
C GLY A 120 13.11 -22.77 1.35
N ASN A 121 13.81 -22.07 2.25
CA ASN A 121 13.17 -21.37 3.36
C ASN A 121 12.57 -20.03 2.91
N SER A 122 11.36 -19.74 3.35
CA SER A 122 10.69 -18.46 3.06
C SER A 122 11.38 -17.28 3.76
N ILE A 123 11.69 -16.26 2.99
CA ILE A 123 12.30 -15.00 3.40
C ILE A 123 11.18 -13.98 3.65
N TYR A 124 11.05 -13.56 4.90
CA TYR A 124 10.08 -12.54 5.32
C TYR A 124 10.75 -11.19 5.58
N PRO A 125 10.00 -10.07 5.51
CA PRO A 125 10.53 -8.75 5.82
C PRO A 125 11.02 -8.65 7.28
N THR A 126 12.22 -8.12 7.49
CA THR A 126 12.90 -8.14 8.80
C THR A 126 12.63 -6.90 9.68
N ASN A 127 12.32 -5.74 9.10
CA ASN A 127 12.04 -4.48 9.82
C ASN A 127 10.52 -4.19 9.86
N THR A 128 9.72 -5.18 10.24
CA THR A 128 8.27 -5.03 10.32
C THR A 128 7.84 -4.39 11.63
N ARG A 129 6.82 -3.51 11.61
CA ARG A 129 6.30 -2.84 12.81
C ARG A 129 4.79 -2.64 12.75
N THR A 130 4.11 -2.74 13.88
CA THR A 130 2.72 -2.27 13.98
C THR A 130 2.67 -0.74 13.98
N PRO A 131 1.76 -0.08 13.25
CA PRO A 131 1.64 1.39 13.17
C PRO A 131 1.06 2.04 14.45
N LYS A 132 1.47 1.60 15.65
CA LYS A 132 0.88 2.01 16.95
C LYS A 132 0.85 3.53 17.18
N ARG A 133 1.90 4.26 16.76
CA ARG A 133 2.00 5.73 16.90
C ARG A 133 1.08 6.45 15.93
N VAL A 134 1.06 6.00 14.68
CA VAL A 134 0.25 6.58 13.60
C VAL A 134 -1.23 6.43 13.91
N LEU A 135 -1.62 5.29 14.47
CA LEU A 135 -3.00 4.99 14.85
C LEU A 135 -3.43 5.59 16.20
N GLY A 136 -2.56 6.34 16.89
CA GLY A 136 -2.89 6.95 18.19
C GLY A 136 -3.07 5.96 19.35
N LEU A 137 -2.63 4.71 19.19
CA LEU A 137 -2.96 3.56 20.07
C LEU A 137 -2.15 3.51 21.37
N PHE A 138 -1.21 4.44 21.56
CA PHE A 138 -0.39 4.49 22.76
C PHE A 138 -1.19 4.72 24.04
N GLN A 139 -2.37 5.34 23.95
CA GLN A 139 -3.20 5.64 25.13
C GLN A 139 -4.08 4.46 25.56
N HIS A 140 -4.61 3.65 24.63
CA HIS A 140 -5.47 2.50 24.96
C HIS A 140 -4.69 1.26 25.42
N LEU A 141 -3.52 0.98 24.82
CA LEU A 141 -2.72 -0.22 25.16
C LEU A 141 -2.04 -0.14 26.54
N ARG A 142 -1.91 1.04 27.14
CA ARG A 142 -1.40 1.20 28.52
C ARG A 142 -2.43 0.80 29.59
N SER A 143 -3.71 0.66 29.22
CA SER A 143 -4.80 0.41 30.17
C SER A 143 -5.30 -1.04 30.16
N MET A 144 -4.90 -1.86 29.19
CA MET A 144 -5.33 -3.26 29.06
C MET A 144 -4.11 -4.15 29.33
N GLY A 145 -4.09 -4.83 30.48
CA GLY A 145 -3.07 -5.83 30.81
C GLY A 145 -3.04 -6.99 29.80
N GLU A 146 -2.00 -7.83 29.88
CA GLU A 146 -1.53 -8.85 28.92
C GLU A 146 -2.53 -9.96 28.47
N VAL A 147 -3.75 -9.62 28.08
CA VAL A 147 -4.70 -10.59 27.53
C VAL A 147 -4.85 -10.36 26.02
N ASP A 148 -4.21 -11.26 25.28
CA ASP A 148 -4.37 -11.50 23.83
C ASP A 148 -4.21 -10.28 22.91
N GLN A 149 -2.98 -9.76 22.91
CA GLN A 149 -2.58 -8.58 22.15
C GLN A 149 -2.87 -8.69 20.65
N GLU A 150 -2.81 -9.89 20.06
CA GLU A 150 -2.90 -10.08 18.61
C GLU A 150 -4.33 -9.97 18.09
N ARG A 151 -5.32 -10.58 18.78
CA ARG A 151 -6.75 -10.39 18.45
C ARG A 151 -7.21 -8.96 18.70
N ASP A 152 -6.65 -8.27 19.69
CA ASP A 152 -6.94 -6.86 19.95
C ASP A 152 -6.34 -5.97 18.84
N HIS A 153 -5.14 -6.29 18.35
CA HIS A 153 -4.49 -5.55 17.27
C HIS A 153 -5.27 -5.60 15.95
N GLN A 154 -5.81 -6.76 15.56
CA GLN A 154 -6.58 -6.87 14.32
C GLN A 154 -7.89 -6.04 14.39
N LYS A 155 -8.60 -6.10 15.52
CA LYS A 155 -9.81 -5.27 15.75
C LYS A 155 -9.49 -3.79 15.68
N ILE A 156 -8.35 -3.38 16.24
CA ILE A 156 -7.91 -2.00 16.20
C ILE A 156 -7.61 -1.55 14.76
N LEU A 157 -6.93 -2.39 13.97
CA LEU A 157 -6.69 -2.09 12.55
C LEU A 157 -8.01 -1.93 11.80
N GLU A 158 -8.98 -2.82 12.04
CA GLU A 158 -10.34 -2.72 11.47
C GLU A 158 -11.04 -1.42 11.84
N LEU A 159 -11.05 -1.04 13.12
CA LEU A 159 -11.61 0.24 13.59
C LEU A 159 -10.92 1.45 12.96
N CYS A 160 -9.62 1.33 12.69
CA CYS A 160 -8.85 2.34 11.97
C CYS A 160 -9.04 2.27 10.46
N GLY A 161 -9.86 1.36 9.92
CA GLY A 161 -10.07 1.19 8.47
C GLY A 161 -8.86 0.60 7.74
N TYR A 162 -8.05 -0.20 8.43
CA TYR A 162 -6.94 -1.02 7.92
C TYR A 162 -7.21 -2.52 8.09
N GLY A 163 -8.48 -2.91 8.20
CA GLY A 163 -8.87 -4.32 8.20
C GLY A 163 -8.64 -4.99 6.85
N GLY A 164 -8.84 -6.30 6.81
CA GLY A 164 -8.69 -7.13 5.61
C GLY A 164 -7.24 -7.45 5.26
N GLU A 165 -7.06 -7.98 4.06
CA GLU A 165 -5.76 -8.35 3.50
C GLU A 165 -5.14 -7.16 2.76
N TRP A 166 -3.83 -7.00 2.94
CA TRP A 166 -3.04 -5.94 2.33
C TRP A 166 -1.84 -6.56 1.65
N PHE A 167 -1.61 -6.17 0.41
CA PHE A 167 -0.55 -6.69 -0.44
C PHE A 167 0.51 -5.63 -0.69
N ASP A 168 1.78 -6.02 -0.62
CA ASP A 168 2.86 -5.22 -1.21
C ASP A 168 3.02 -5.55 -2.70
N CYS A 169 4.00 -4.94 -3.35
CA CYS A 169 4.24 -5.17 -4.78
C CYS A 169 4.62 -6.64 -5.08
N ARG A 170 5.19 -7.36 -4.12
CA ARG A 170 5.58 -8.77 -4.25
C ARG A 170 4.38 -9.68 -4.06
N ASP A 171 3.53 -9.40 -3.09
CA ASP A 171 2.29 -10.14 -2.88
C ASP A 171 1.39 -10.04 -4.11
N VAL A 172 1.27 -8.85 -4.72
CA VAL A 172 0.54 -8.67 -5.99
C VAL A 172 1.14 -9.53 -7.10
N GLU A 173 2.48 -9.54 -7.23
CA GLU A 173 3.17 -10.35 -8.23
C GLU A 173 2.89 -11.85 -8.04
N GLY A 174 3.01 -12.34 -6.81
CA GLY A 174 2.75 -13.74 -6.46
C GLY A 174 1.30 -14.15 -6.72
N TYR A 175 0.35 -13.31 -6.29
CA TYR A 175 -1.08 -13.53 -6.55
C TYR A 175 -1.39 -13.62 -8.03
N LEU A 176 -0.87 -12.69 -8.85
CA LEU A 176 -1.10 -12.70 -10.29
C LEU A 176 -0.51 -13.97 -10.94
N ARG A 177 0.68 -14.40 -10.55
CA ARG A 177 1.26 -15.67 -11.03
C ARG A 177 0.42 -16.88 -10.64
N GLU A 178 -0.10 -16.93 -9.41
CA GLU A 178 -1.02 -17.97 -8.96
C GLU A 178 -2.31 -17.98 -9.80
N GLN A 179 -2.79 -16.82 -10.24
CA GLN A 179 -3.92 -16.71 -11.17
C GLN A 179 -3.56 -17.08 -12.63
N GLY A 180 -2.32 -17.50 -12.90
CA GLY A 180 -1.86 -17.93 -14.22
C GLY A 180 -1.40 -16.79 -15.13
N VAL A 181 -1.18 -15.59 -14.59
CA VAL A 181 -0.66 -14.45 -15.35
C VAL A 181 0.84 -14.62 -15.55
N ASP A 182 1.29 -14.62 -16.81
CA ASP A 182 2.70 -14.57 -17.17
C ASP A 182 3.20 -13.12 -17.10
N LEU A 183 4.04 -12.85 -16.09
CA LEU A 183 4.61 -11.53 -15.83
C LEU A 183 6.05 -11.37 -16.36
N ASP A 184 6.65 -12.47 -16.84
CA ASP A 184 8.02 -12.50 -17.32
C ASP A 184 8.10 -12.11 -18.81
N ALA A 185 6.99 -12.27 -19.54
CA ALA A 185 6.83 -11.68 -20.86
C ALA A 185 6.98 -10.14 -20.79
N SER A 186 7.88 -9.58 -21.60
CA SER A 186 8.07 -8.12 -21.77
C SER A 186 6.92 -7.48 -22.58
N SER A 187 5.71 -8.03 -22.50
CA SER A 187 4.54 -7.48 -23.17
C SER A 187 3.81 -6.50 -22.26
N LEU A 188 3.22 -5.47 -22.88
CA LEU A 188 2.24 -4.60 -22.20
C LEU A 188 0.93 -5.34 -21.89
N PHE A 189 0.75 -6.53 -22.47
CA PHE A 189 -0.43 -7.37 -22.36
C PHE A 189 0.00 -8.77 -21.93
N PRO A 190 0.09 -9.03 -20.62
CA PRO A 190 0.53 -10.34 -20.12
C PRO A 190 -0.48 -11.41 -20.53
N SER A 191 0.03 -12.58 -20.92
CA SER A 191 -0.82 -13.73 -21.21
C SER A 191 -1.34 -14.36 -19.92
N VAL A 192 -2.55 -14.92 -19.99
CA VAL A 192 -3.13 -15.70 -18.90
C VAL A 192 -3.22 -17.15 -19.34
N HIS A 193 -2.51 -18.02 -18.65
CA HIS A 193 -2.65 -19.46 -18.82
C HIS A 193 -3.90 -19.92 -18.05
N GLY A 194 -4.71 -20.77 -18.67
CA GLY A 194 -5.92 -21.28 -18.03
C GLY A 194 -5.59 -21.94 -16.70
N ARG A 195 -6.35 -21.63 -15.64
CA ARG A 195 -6.25 -22.30 -14.33
C ARG A 195 -6.22 -23.81 -14.55
N GLN A 196 -5.18 -24.48 -14.06
CA GLN A 196 -5.30 -25.92 -13.82
C GLN A 196 -6.29 -26.08 -12.67
N ILE A 197 -7.56 -26.31 -13.01
CA ILE A 197 -8.54 -26.80 -12.04
C ILE A 197 -7.99 -28.15 -11.56
N PRO A 198 -7.75 -28.35 -10.25
CA PRO A 198 -7.41 -29.66 -9.73
C PRO A 198 -8.48 -30.65 -10.20
N LYS A 199 -8.05 -31.73 -10.86
CA LYS A 199 -8.94 -32.83 -11.27
C LYS A 199 -9.38 -33.65 -10.05
N THR A 200 -10.20 -33.05 -9.19
CA THR A 200 -10.90 -33.67 -8.07
C THR A 200 -12.05 -32.69 -7.79
N GLU A 201 -13.31 -32.91 -8.13
CA GLU A 201 -14.14 -34.10 -7.98
C GLU A 201 -15.22 -34.09 -9.09
N ILE A 202 -15.13 -35.03 -10.02
CA ILE A 202 -16.31 -35.53 -10.74
C ILE A 202 -16.18 -37.04 -10.69
N THR A 203 -16.70 -37.65 -9.64
CA THR A 203 -17.14 -39.05 -9.64
C THR A 203 -18.28 -39.19 -8.66
#